data_AF-A0A966RJ85-F1
#
_entry.id   AF-A0A966RJ85-F1
#
_cell.length_a   1.000
_cell.length_b   1.000
_cell.length_c   1.000
_cell.angle_alpha   90.00
_cell.angle_beta   90.00
_cell.angle_gamma   90.00
#
_symmetry.space_group_name_H-M   'P 1'
#
loop_
_entity.id
_entity.type
_entity.pdbx_description
1 polymer ?
#
loop_
_entity_poly.entity_id
_entity_poly.type
_entity_poly.pdbx_seq_one_letter_code
_entity_poly.pdbx_strand_id
1 'polypeptide(L)'
;MKAKRKVINLFAMLLILFGFFQLAHTSREDTLSLVLWSGFLFGALWFWIRNYNQLGLLFLLSILCRLFFFSELPLLSQDFYRFLWDGALQGMGINPYLYTPFEIKDLVVFPELETLYKGMGTLSNGNYSNYPPLSQYLYQGAAYLLTETLLPPVTFLRTLFLIADVLFFFVGVHLLKKLTLEPHYIAWYFLNPLVVVEGIGNLHAESFMLCFACIGWLLILNRKTVLSGFFTAIAIGIKLLPLLFIPLFFDYLGLRKFLVFCISCFLFSVLFWFPFWDESMATNYLNTLSLWFTTFEFNGSVYNLIRAIGYEIKGYNIIRSVGQVTPFIVLFMVLGLSFLRSNRSPNELFKGLLFLLSGYFFIATTVHPWYLLFLVFLGVVTQFVYPLVWSAVVFWSYLYYNASFESFTLFWHWGAYLLVYGCFIWEISKGPLGEHIQKPHFLRS
;
A
#
# COMPACT_ATOMS: atom_id res chain seq x y z
N MET A 1 26.32 -32.95 -4.76
CA MET A 1 24.95 -32.37 -4.55
C MET A 1 24.96 -30.95 -3.97
N LYS A 2 25.69 -30.66 -2.87
CA LYS A 2 25.73 -29.31 -2.25
C LYS A 2 26.22 -28.19 -3.18
N ALA A 3 27.27 -28.43 -3.97
CA ALA A 3 27.79 -27.45 -4.94
C ALA A 3 26.78 -27.10 -6.04
N LYS A 4 26.13 -28.12 -6.65
CA LYS A 4 25.06 -27.92 -7.64
C LYS A 4 23.90 -27.08 -7.08
N ARG A 5 23.47 -27.34 -5.84
CA ARG A 5 22.41 -26.55 -5.17
C ARG A 5 22.84 -25.10 -4.91
N LYS A 6 24.10 -24.85 -4.55
CA LYS A 6 24.62 -23.47 -4.41
C LYS A 6 24.63 -22.72 -5.74
N VAL A 7 25.01 -23.38 -6.84
CA VAL A 7 25.00 -22.77 -8.18
C VAL A 7 23.58 -22.43 -8.63
N ILE A 8 22.62 -23.35 -8.45
CA ILE A 8 21.21 -23.10 -8.76
C ILE A 8 20.66 -21.93 -7.93
N ASN A 9 21.03 -21.85 -6.65
CA ASN A 9 20.65 -20.73 -5.78
C ASN A 9 21.11 -19.39 -6.35
N LEU A 10 22.41 -19.28 -6.63
CA LEU A 10 23.02 -18.06 -7.11
C LEU A 10 22.42 -17.64 -8.46
N PHE A 11 22.22 -18.59 -9.36
CA PHE A 11 21.59 -18.35 -10.66
C PHE A 11 20.15 -17.81 -10.49
N ALA A 12 19.35 -18.42 -9.63
CA ALA A 12 17.99 -17.94 -9.35
C ALA A 12 17.98 -16.52 -8.74
N MET A 13 18.94 -16.20 -7.86
CA MET A 13 19.07 -14.83 -7.33
C MET A 13 19.45 -13.83 -8.41
N LEU A 14 20.35 -14.18 -9.33
CA LEU A 14 20.73 -13.32 -10.46
C LEU A 14 19.54 -13.08 -11.39
N LEU A 15 18.71 -14.09 -11.64
CA LEU A 15 17.46 -13.94 -12.40
C LEU A 15 16.46 -13.01 -11.70
N ILE A 16 16.31 -13.12 -10.38
CA ILE A 16 15.46 -12.21 -9.59
C ILE A 16 15.98 -10.77 -9.69
N LEU A 17 17.28 -10.57 -9.50
CA LEU A 17 17.90 -9.24 -9.62
C LEU A 17 17.72 -8.67 -11.02
N PHE A 18 17.90 -9.48 -12.06
CA PHE A 18 17.68 -9.07 -13.44
C PHE A 18 16.22 -8.67 -13.69
N GLY A 19 15.25 -9.44 -13.20
CA GLY A 19 13.84 -9.08 -13.34
C GLY A 19 13.48 -7.75 -12.67
N PHE A 20 14.05 -7.48 -11.48
CA PHE A 20 13.87 -6.18 -10.80
C PHE A 20 14.56 -5.03 -11.54
N PHE A 21 15.76 -5.27 -12.07
CA PHE A 21 16.44 -4.29 -12.92
C PHE A 21 15.59 -3.93 -14.14
N GLN A 22 14.95 -4.90 -14.79
CA GLN A 22 14.06 -4.63 -15.92
C GLN A 22 12.84 -3.81 -15.50
N LEU A 23 12.17 -4.19 -14.39
CA LEU A 23 11.03 -3.43 -13.88
C LEU A 23 11.38 -1.99 -13.49
N ALA A 24 12.59 -1.74 -12.99
CA ALA A 24 13.05 -0.39 -12.64
C ALA A 24 13.13 0.56 -13.85
N HIS A 25 13.25 0.02 -15.07
CA HIS A 25 13.34 0.79 -16.32
C HIS A 25 12.08 0.65 -17.20
N THR A 26 11.02 0.02 -16.70
CA THR A 26 9.78 -0.18 -17.46
C THR A 26 8.76 0.92 -17.12
N SER A 27 8.30 1.65 -18.14
CA SER A 27 7.24 2.66 -18.04
C SER A 27 5.85 2.03 -17.83
N ARG A 28 4.92 2.75 -17.17
CA ARG A 28 3.50 2.33 -17.06
C ARG A 28 2.81 2.06 -18.40
N GLU A 29 3.26 2.74 -19.45
CA GLU A 29 2.72 2.59 -20.81
C GLU A 29 3.14 1.28 -21.47
N ASP A 30 4.32 0.75 -21.09
CA ASP A 30 4.80 -0.57 -21.53
C ASP A 30 4.23 -1.69 -20.65
N THR A 31 2.90 -1.76 -20.65
CA THR A 31 2.17 -2.67 -19.78
C THR A 31 2.50 -4.13 -20.04
N LEU A 32 2.73 -4.52 -21.30
CA LEU A 32 3.05 -5.91 -21.63
C LEU A 32 4.35 -6.33 -20.93
N SER A 33 5.40 -5.50 -21.00
CA SER A 33 6.65 -5.74 -20.28
C SER A 33 6.42 -5.78 -18.77
N LEU A 34 5.61 -4.89 -18.19
CA LEU A 34 5.28 -4.93 -16.76
C LEU A 34 4.64 -6.26 -16.36
N VAL A 35 3.68 -6.76 -17.12
CA VAL A 35 3.00 -8.03 -16.84
C VAL A 35 3.95 -9.22 -17.00
N LEU A 36 4.78 -9.23 -18.05
CA LEU A 36 5.73 -10.31 -18.30
C LEU A 36 6.83 -10.37 -17.24
N TRP A 37 7.45 -9.23 -16.89
CA TRP A 37 8.50 -9.17 -15.89
C TRP A 37 7.98 -9.44 -14.48
N SER A 38 6.80 -8.91 -14.12
CA SER A 38 6.17 -9.23 -12.83
C SER A 38 5.83 -10.73 -12.73
N GLY A 39 5.20 -11.31 -13.77
CA GLY A 39 4.90 -12.75 -13.82
C GLY A 39 6.16 -13.63 -13.73
N PHE A 40 7.21 -13.27 -14.45
CA PHE A 40 8.51 -13.92 -14.37
C PHE A 40 9.08 -13.88 -12.94
N LEU A 41 9.07 -12.71 -12.29
CA LEU A 41 9.54 -12.55 -10.92
C LEU A 41 8.73 -13.38 -9.93
N PHE A 42 7.40 -13.39 -10.01
CA PHE A 42 6.58 -14.23 -9.12
C PHE A 42 6.93 -15.72 -9.27
N GLY A 43 7.16 -16.20 -10.49
CA GLY A 43 7.61 -17.58 -10.74
C GLY A 43 9.01 -17.86 -10.19
N ALA A 44 9.97 -16.97 -10.45
CA ALA A 44 11.36 -17.11 -9.98
C ALA A 44 11.44 -17.06 -8.44
N LEU A 45 10.69 -16.15 -7.81
CA LEU A 45 10.61 -16.01 -6.35
C LEU A 45 9.94 -17.22 -5.70
N TRP A 46 8.85 -17.71 -6.28
CA TRP A 46 8.19 -18.92 -5.78
C TRP A 46 9.13 -20.13 -5.81
N PHE A 47 9.90 -20.28 -6.89
CA PHE A 47 10.95 -21.30 -6.97
C PHE A 47 12.04 -21.08 -5.92
N TRP A 48 12.52 -19.85 -5.74
CA TRP A 48 13.62 -19.53 -4.84
C TRP A 48 13.25 -19.72 -3.36
N ILE A 49 12.14 -19.12 -2.91
CA ILE A 49 11.69 -19.12 -1.50
C ILE A 49 11.48 -20.55 -0.98
N ARG A 50 10.96 -21.46 -1.80
CA ARG A 50 10.76 -22.87 -1.44
C ARG A 50 12.06 -23.65 -1.21
N ASN A 51 13.11 -23.25 -1.90
CA ASN A 51 14.37 -23.99 -1.92
C ASN A 51 15.41 -23.41 -0.96
N TYR A 52 15.22 -22.16 -0.54
CA TYR A 52 16.18 -21.39 0.27
C TYR A 52 15.46 -20.55 1.34
N ASN A 53 15.85 -20.74 2.60
CA ASN A 53 15.19 -20.14 3.76
C ASN A 53 16.15 -19.37 4.68
N GLN A 54 17.31 -18.95 4.17
CA GLN A 54 18.28 -18.18 4.96
C GLN A 54 17.89 -16.71 5.04
N LEU A 55 17.50 -16.25 6.23
CA LEU A 55 17.06 -14.87 6.45
C LEU A 55 18.09 -13.81 6.04
N GLY A 56 19.39 -14.06 6.28
CA GLY A 56 20.44 -13.11 5.89
C GLY A 56 20.55 -12.93 4.38
N LEU A 57 20.37 -14.01 3.62
CA LEU A 57 20.39 -13.97 2.15
C LEU A 57 19.13 -13.30 1.60
N LEU A 58 17.98 -13.59 2.18
CA LEU A 58 16.70 -12.93 1.89
C LEU A 58 16.81 -11.42 2.13
N PHE A 59 17.35 -11.01 3.28
CA PHE A 59 17.56 -9.60 3.62
C PHE A 59 18.46 -8.93 2.59
N LEU A 60 19.64 -9.51 2.31
CA LEU A 60 20.57 -8.97 1.31
C LEU A 60 19.91 -8.83 -0.07
N LEU A 61 19.21 -9.88 -0.54
CA LEU A 61 18.52 -9.85 -1.83
C LEU A 61 17.44 -8.76 -1.86
N SER A 62 16.67 -8.60 -0.78
CA SER A 62 15.62 -7.58 -0.67
C SER A 62 16.16 -6.16 -0.79
N ILE A 63 17.34 -5.89 -0.20
CA ILE A 63 18.02 -4.60 -0.33
C ILE A 63 18.52 -4.39 -1.76
N LEU A 64 19.21 -5.39 -2.33
CA LEU A 64 19.73 -5.28 -3.69
C LEU A 64 18.62 -5.01 -4.72
N CYS A 65 17.46 -5.67 -4.60
CA CYS A 65 16.31 -5.43 -5.48
C CYS A 65 15.80 -3.98 -5.43
N ARG A 66 15.88 -3.31 -4.28
CA ARG A 66 15.42 -1.93 -4.08
C ARG A 66 16.40 -0.90 -4.63
N LEU A 67 17.70 -1.20 -4.59
CA LEU A 67 18.75 -0.27 -5.04
C LEU A 67 18.68 0.05 -6.53
N PHE A 68 18.10 -0.83 -7.36
CA PHE A 68 17.92 -0.57 -8.80
C PHE A 68 17.04 0.65 -9.09
N PHE A 69 16.17 1.05 -8.16
CA PHE A 69 15.26 2.16 -8.34
C PHE A 69 15.84 3.53 -7.94
N PHE A 70 17.05 3.58 -7.37
CA PHE A 70 17.61 4.84 -6.86
C PHE A 70 18.04 5.82 -7.96
N SER A 71 18.38 5.31 -9.16
CA SER A 71 18.87 6.12 -10.28
C SER A 71 17.77 6.66 -11.19
N GLU A 72 16.53 6.18 -11.06
CA GLU A 72 15.43 6.49 -11.97
C GLU A 72 14.36 7.33 -11.27
N LEU A 73 13.63 8.20 -11.97
CA LEU A 73 12.43 8.81 -11.40
C LEU A 73 11.29 7.77 -11.31
N PRO A 74 10.26 7.96 -10.45
CA PRO A 74 9.07 7.10 -10.47
C PRO A 74 8.45 7.01 -11.87
N LEU A 75 8.30 5.78 -12.38
CA LEU A 75 7.81 5.52 -13.75
C LEU A 75 6.36 5.05 -13.82
N LEU A 76 5.80 4.57 -12.69
CA LEU A 76 4.42 4.05 -12.64
C LEU A 76 3.44 5.01 -11.98
N SER A 77 3.94 6.02 -11.27
CA SER A 77 3.14 6.99 -10.53
C SER A 77 3.60 8.42 -10.77
N GLN A 78 2.63 9.33 -10.82
CA GLN A 78 2.85 10.78 -10.92
C GLN A 78 2.67 11.48 -9.56
N ASP A 79 2.38 10.75 -8.49
CA ASP A 79 2.11 11.33 -7.16
C ASP A 79 3.32 12.07 -6.60
N PHE A 80 4.54 11.64 -6.95
CA PHE A 80 5.77 12.26 -6.46
C PHE A 80 5.90 13.73 -6.86
N TYR A 81 5.34 14.15 -8.00
CA TYR A 81 5.31 15.56 -8.38
C TYR A 81 4.50 16.38 -7.36
N ARG A 82 3.39 15.82 -6.88
CA ARG A 82 2.56 16.45 -5.85
C ARG A 82 3.25 16.47 -4.49
N PHE A 83 3.99 15.42 -4.15
CA PHE A 83 4.79 15.39 -2.92
C PHE A 83 5.74 16.59 -2.91
N LEU A 84 6.56 16.74 -3.95
CA LEU A 84 7.56 17.81 -4.02
C LEU A 84 6.92 19.21 -4.06
N TRP A 85 5.77 19.35 -4.74
CA TRP A 85 5.00 20.60 -4.76
C TRP A 85 4.54 21.01 -3.37
N ASP A 86 3.86 20.11 -2.64
CA ASP A 86 3.36 20.41 -1.30
C ASP A 86 4.52 20.68 -0.34
N GLY A 87 5.65 19.99 -0.51
CA GLY A 87 6.88 20.27 0.23
C GLY A 87 7.45 21.66 -0.03
N ALA A 88 7.48 22.09 -1.31
CA ALA A 88 7.98 23.41 -1.69
C ALA A 88 7.11 24.53 -1.15
N LEU A 89 5.78 24.39 -1.19
CA LEU A 89 4.84 25.32 -0.55
C LEU A 89 5.13 25.45 0.96
N GLN A 90 5.31 24.33 1.66
CA GLN A 90 5.67 24.35 3.07
C GLN A 90 7.02 25.03 3.34
N GLY A 91 8.00 24.88 2.44
CA GLY A 91 9.27 25.59 2.50
C GLY A 91 9.13 27.10 2.43
N MET A 92 8.07 27.60 1.79
CA MET A 92 7.70 29.02 1.73
C MET A 92 6.81 29.46 2.91
N GLY A 93 6.51 28.58 3.87
CA GLY A 93 5.59 28.85 4.96
C GLY A 93 4.10 28.78 4.57
N ILE A 94 3.78 28.22 3.41
CA ILE A 94 2.41 28.07 2.92
C ILE A 94 1.87 26.70 3.33
N ASN A 95 0.70 26.70 3.97
CA ASN A 95 0.02 25.46 4.35
C ASN A 95 -0.55 24.76 3.09
N PRO A 96 -0.14 23.49 2.79
CA PRO A 96 -0.49 22.80 1.54
C PRO A 96 -1.96 22.36 1.45
N TYR A 97 -2.74 22.54 2.52
CA TYR A 97 -4.17 22.22 2.55
C TYR A 97 -5.09 23.38 2.16
N LEU A 98 -4.54 24.61 2.05
CA LEU A 98 -5.37 25.82 1.86
C LEU A 98 -5.66 26.12 0.39
N TYR A 99 -4.75 25.74 -0.51
CA TYR A 99 -4.83 26.05 -1.93
C TYR A 99 -4.59 24.80 -2.77
N THR A 100 -5.31 24.71 -3.89
CA THR A 100 -4.97 23.77 -4.96
C THR A 100 -3.73 24.29 -5.71
N PRO A 101 -2.92 23.41 -6.32
CA PRO A 101 -1.83 23.84 -7.19
C PRO A 101 -2.30 24.75 -8.33
N PHE A 102 -3.50 24.53 -8.88
CA PHE A 102 -4.11 25.37 -9.91
C PHE A 102 -4.30 26.82 -9.45
N GLU A 103 -4.81 27.04 -8.24
CA GLU A 103 -5.10 28.38 -7.70
C GLU A 103 -3.82 29.18 -7.41
N ILE A 104 -2.76 28.50 -6.97
CA ILE A 104 -1.58 29.18 -6.40
C ILE A 104 -0.39 29.24 -7.35
N LYS A 105 -0.38 28.49 -8.47
CA LYS A 105 0.80 28.37 -9.36
C LYS A 105 1.39 29.71 -9.83
N ASP A 106 0.56 30.71 -10.06
CA ASP A 106 0.98 32.02 -10.58
C ASP A 106 1.39 32.99 -9.45
N LEU A 107 1.26 32.57 -8.19
CA LEU A 107 1.56 33.34 -6.98
C LEU A 107 2.82 32.87 -6.26
N VAL A 108 3.41 31.74 -6.68
CA VAL A 108 4.59 31.13 -6.05
C VAL A 108 5.72 30.95 -7.06
N VAL A 109 6.95 30.92 -6.58
CA VAL A 109 8.14 30.67 -7.39
C VAL A 109 9.09 29.79 -6.59
N PHE A 110 9.46 28.65 -7.15
CA PHE A 110 10.48 27.73 -6.63
C PHE A 110 11.03 26.86 -7.78
N PRO A 111 12.17 26.17 -7.60
CA PRO A 111 12.77 25.37 -8.66
C PRO A 111 11.84 24.27 -9.19
N GLU A 112 11.91 23.96 -10.48
CA GLU A 112 11.09 22.93 -11.15
C GLU A 112 9.56 23.12 -11.08
N LEU A 113 9.05 24.31 -10.72
CA LEU A 113 7.62 24.59 -10.58
C LEU A 113 6.79 24.11 -11.77
N GLU A 114 7.18 24.48 -12.99
CA GLU A 114 6.49 24.08 -14.22
C GLU A 114 6.51 22.56 -14.45
N THR A 115 7.65 21.92 -14.16
CA THR A 115 7.81 20.46 -14.26
C THR A 115 6.88 19.76 -13.28
N LEU A 116 6.85 20.20 -12.02
CA LEU A 116 5.98 19.62 -10.99
C LEU A 116 4.49 19.83 -11.31
N TYR A 117 4.12 21.05 -11.71
CA TYR A 117 2.74 21.41 -12.04
C TYR A 117 2.18 20.60 -13.22
N LYS A 118 2.97 20.46 -14.29
CA LYS A 118 2.58 19.65 -15.45
C LYS A 118 2.60 18.17 -15.13
N GLY A 119 3.63 17.70 -14.42
CA GLY A 119 3.83 16.29 -14.10
C GLY A 119 2.72 15.68 -13.24
N MET A 120 2.17 16.41 -12.29
CA MET A 120 1.10 15.89 -11.41
C MET A 120 -0.25 15.70 -12.12
N GLY A 121 -0.46 16.36 -13.26
CA GLY A 121 -1.68 16.30 -14.06
C GLY A 121 -2.88 17.04 -13.47
N THR A 122 -3.97 17.12 -14.25
CA THR A 122 -5.17 17.90 -13.94
C THR A 122 -5.92 17.39 -12.70
N LEU A 123 -5.93 16.08 -12.48
CA LEU A 123 -6.58 15.48 -11.32
C LEU A 123 -5.93 15.95 -10.01
N SER A 124 -4.60 15.98 -9.96
CA SER A 124 -3.89 16.40 -8.76
C SER A 124 -3.89 17.92 -8.62
N ASN A 125 -3.64 18.66 -9.70
CA ASN A 125 -3.51 20.11 -9.61
C ASN A 125 -4.84 20.85 -9.32
N GLY A 126 -5.98 20.24 -9.64
CA GLY A 126 -7.30 20.80 -9.38
C GLY A 126 -7.89 20.49 -8.00
N ASN A 127 -7.16 19.81 -7.11
CA ASN A 127 -7.67 19.39 -5.81
C ASN A 127 -6.71 19.74 -4.66
N TYR A 128 -7.24 19.91 -3.45
CA TYR A 128 -6.44 20.16 -2.24
C TYR A 128 -5.63 18.92 -1.87
N SER A 129 -4.58 19.10 -1.06
CA SER A 129 -3.74 17.97 -0.68
C SER A 129 -4.51 16.91 0.12
N ASN A 130 -4.30 15.65 -0.23
CA ASN A 130 -4.87 14.48 0.45
C ASN A 130 -3.91 13.84 1.46
N TYR A 131 -2.63 14.26 1.47
CA TYR A 131 -1.61 13.61 2.29
C TYR A 131 -1.71 14.03 3.75
N PRO A 132 -1.73 13.09 4.71
CA PRO A 132 -1.72 13.43 6.13
C PRO A 132 -0.39 14.10 6.60
N PRO A 133 -0.36 14.71 7.80
CA PRO A 133 0.70 15.62 8.23
C PRO A 133 2.12 15.06 8.24
N LEU A 134 2.32 13.80 8.66
CA LEU A 134 3.67 13.23 8.69
C LEU A 134 4.21 12.97 7.29
N SER A 135 3.37 12.60 6.33
CA SER A 135 3.78 12.59 4.92
C SER A 135 4.19 13.99 4.45
N GLN A 136 3.43 15.03 4.84
CA GLN A 136 3.76 16.41 4.48
C GLN A 136 5.14 16.84 4.99
N TYR A 137 5.52 16.47 6.22
CA TYR A 137 6.86 16.77 6.73
C TYR A 137 7.98 16.05 5.97
N LEU A 138 7.75 14.81 5.50
CA LEU A 138 8.72 14.12 4.64
C LEU A 138 8.90 14.86 3.32
N TYR A 139 7.80 15.37 2.77
CA TYR A 139 7.78 16.11 1.51
C TYR A 139 8.45 17.47 1.64
N GLN A 140 8.22 18.18 2.74
CA GLN A 140 8.94 19.41 3.09
C GLN A 140 10.45 19.15 3.17
N GLY A 141 10.85 18.07 3.87
CA GLY A 141 12.25 17.64 3.93
C GLY A 141 12.87 17.39 2.56
N ALA A 142 12.14 16.71 1.68
CA ALA A 142 12.58 16.46 0.31
C ALA A 142 12.71 17.75 -0.50
N ALA A 143 11.75 18.65 -0.40
CA ALA A 143 11.72 19.89 -1.16
C ALA A 143 12.88 20.84 -0.85
N TYR A 144 13.53 20.75 0.33
CA TYR A 144 14.78 21.49 0.59
C TYR A 144 15.92 21.10 -0.34
N LEU A 145 15.88 19.91 -0.94
CA LEU A 145 16.85 19.43 -1.91
C LEU A 145 16.40 19.66 -3.36
N LEU A 146 15.25 20.31 -3.55
CA LEU A 146 14.75 20.67 -4.87
C LEU A 146 15.62 21.79 -5.46
N THR A 147 16.39 21.45 -6.48
CA THR A 147 17.23 22.38 -7.25
C THR A 147 16.79 22.33 -8.73
N GLU A 148 17.71 22.21 -9.69
CA GLU A 148 17.40 22.11 -11.12
C GLU A 148 16.98 20.70 -11.56
N THR A 149 17.01 19.71 -10.66
CA THR A 149 16.64 18.33 -11.00
C THR A 149 15.78 17.70 -9.91
N LEU A 150 14.91 16.77 -10.31
CA LEU A 150 14.00 16.06 -9.41
C LEU A 150 14.66 14.85 -8.71
N LEU A 151 15.84 14.42 -9.16
CA LEU A 151 16.46 13.20 -8.64
C LEU A 151 16.94 13.33 -7.18
N PRO A 152 17.60 14.42 -6.74
CA PRO A 152 17.99 14.58 -5.34
C PRO A 152 16.83 14.49 -4.32
N PRO A 153 15.71 15.22 -4.48
CA PRO A 153 14.61 15.13 -3.52
C PRO A 153 13.90 13.76 -3.57
N VAL A 154 13.80 13.14 -4.74
CA VAL A 154 13.28 11.77 -4.89
C VAL A 154 14.20 10.76 -4.17
N THR A 155 15.52 10.89 -4.34
CA THR A 155 16.51 10.03 -3.68
C THR A 155 16.47 10.17 -2.16
N PHE A 156 16.22 11.38 -1.66
CA PHE A 156 16.01 11.62 -0.23
C PHE A 156 14.79 10.85 0.29
N LEU A 157 13.63 10.96 -0.38
CA LEU A 157 12.43 10.19 0.00
C LEU A 157 12.68 8.68 -0.04
N ARG A 158 13.34 8.18 -1.11
CA ARG A 158 13.68 6.75 -1.22
C ARG A 158 14.60 6.28 -0.10
N THR A 159 15.54 7.12 0.33
CA THR A 159 16.43 6.80 1.44
C THR A 159 15.65 6.63 2.74
N LEU A 160 14.73 7.56 3.05
CA LEU A 160 13.87 7.44 4.22
C LEU A 160 12.97 6.20 4.16
N PHE A 161 12.42 5.91 2.98
CA PHE A 161 11.56 4.75 2.78
C PHE A 161 12.35 3.44 2.89
N LEU A 162 13.58 3.40 2.37
CA LEU A 162 14.49 2.26 2.51
C LEU A 162 14.87 2.02 3.98
N ILE A 163 15.15 3.09 4.76
CA ILE A 163 15.43 2.96 6.19
C ILE A 163 14.23 2.36 6.93
N ALA A 164 13.02 2.86 6.65
CA ALA A 164 11.80 2.32 7.25
C ALA A 164 11.51 0.89 6.81
N ASP A 165 11.80 0.55 5.55
CA ASP A 165 11.64 -0.81 5.01
C ASP A 165 12.65 -1.78 5.64
N VAL A 166 13.91 -1.37 5.84
CA VAL A 166 14.92 -2.12 6.62
C VAL A 166 14.44 -2.34 8.05
N LEU A 167 13.96 -1.30 8.73
CA LEU A 167 13.39 -1.43 10.08
C LEU A 167 12.20 -2.39 10.05
N PHE A 168 11.34 -2.27 9.04
CA PHE A 168 10.16 -3.09 8.90
C PHE A 168 10.51 -4.57 8.72
N PHE A 169 11.62 -4.89 8.05
CA PHE A 169 12.07 -6.27 7.92
C PHE A 169 12.25 -6.93 9.29
N PHE A 170 12.97 -6.26 10.20
CA PHE A 170 13.22 -6.78 11.54
C PHE A 170 11.96 -6.81 12.41
N VAL A 171 11.13 -5.75 12.32
CA VAL A 171 9.83 -5.66 13.01
C VAL A 171 8.89 -6.77 12.55
N GLY A 172 8.78 -7.00 11.24
CA GLY A 172 7.96 -8.03 10.63
C GLY A 172 8.43 -9.44 11.01
N VAL A 173 9.74 -9.72 10.95
CA VAL A 173 10.31 -10.98 11.46
C VAL A 173 9.98 -11.19 12.94
N HIS A 174 10.07 -10.14 13.77
CA HIS A 174 9.71 -10.23 15.18
C HIS A 174 8.21 -10.51 15.37
N LEU A 175 7.34 -9.89 14.57
CA LEU A 175 5.91 -10.14 14.58
C LEU A 175 5.57 -11.58 14.19
N LEU A 176 6.19 -12.11 13.13
CA LEU A 176 6.00 -13.52 12.74
C LEU A 176 6.37 -14.46 13.89
N LYS A 177 7.52 -14.27 14.53
CA LYS A 177 7.92 -15.07 15.71
C LYS A 177 6.93 -14.95 16.86
N LYS A 178 6.43 -13.73 17.13
CA LYS A 178 5.42 -13.48 18.18
C LYS A 178 4.11 -14.23 17.90
N LEU A 179 3.79 -14.45 16.63
CA LEU A 179 2.63 -15.21 16.16
C LEU A 179 2.93 -16.68 15.91
N THR A 180 4.08 -17.18 16.37
CA THR A 180 4.53 -18.57 16.19
C THR A 180 4.65 -19.01 14.72
N LEU A 181 4.84 -18.04 13.82
CA LEU A 181 5.09 -18.26 12.40
C LEU A 181 6.57 -18.34 12.11
N GLU A 182 6.88 -19.10 11.06
CA GLU A 182 8.24 -19.23 10.56
C GLU A 182 8.79 -17.90 10.02
N PRO A 183 9.94 -17.41 10.51
CA PRO A 183 10.48 -16.11 10.12
C PRO A 183 10.69 -15.92 8.62
N HIS A 184 11.01 -17.00 7.89
CA HIS A 184 11.31 -16.95 6.46
C HIS A 184 10.08 -16.66 5.60
N TYR A 185 8.86 -16.71 6.17
CA TYR A 185 7.63 -16.31 5.47
C TYR A 185 7.64 -14.83 5.09
N ILE A 186 8.45 -14.02 5.77
CA ILE A 186 8.67 -12.60 5.46
C ILE A 186 9.15 -12.37 4.02
N ALA A 187 9.74 -13.39 3.38
CA ALA A 187 10.17 -13.35 1.98
C ALA A 187 9.05 -12.96 1.02
N TRP A 188 7.83 -13.47 1.28
CA TRP A 188 6.65 -13.22 0.44
C TRP A 188 6.19 -11.76 0.45
N TYR A 189 6.64 -10.98 1.43
CA TYR A 189 6.43 -9.54 1.45
C TYR A 189 7.63 -8.80 0.87
N PHE A 190 8.83 -9.02 1.40
CA PHE A 190 9.99 -8.19 1.09
C PHE A 190 10.56 -8.39 -0.32
N LEU A 191 10.34 -9.56 -0.91
CA LEU A 191 10.70 -9.83 -2.30
C LEU A 191 9.51 -9.71 -3.24
N ASN A 192 8.30 -9.38 -2.75
CA ASN A 192 7.13 -9.24 -3.60
C ASN A 192 7.37 -8.13 -4.66
N PRO A 193 7.23 -8.42 -5.97
CA PRO A 193 7.45 -7.44 -7.02
C PRO A 193 6.66 -6.14 -6.83
N LEU A 194 5.40 -6.25 -6.42
CA LEU A 194 4.54 -5.10 -6.17
C LEU A 194 5.06 -4.25 -5.01
N VAL A 195 5.46 -4.86 -3.90
CA VAL A 195 5.96 -4.15 -2.70
C VAL A 195 7.21 -3.35 -3.03
N VAL A 196 8.15 -3.92 -3.79
CA VAL A 196 9.40 -3.26 -4.16
C VAL A 196 9.14 -2.12 -5.15
N VAL A 197 8.40 -2.40 -6.23
CA VAL A 197 8.12 -1.45 -7.31
C VAL A 197 7.28 -0.28 -6.82
N GLU A 198 6.18 -0.52 -6.10
CA GLU A 198 5.32 0.55 -5.63
C GLU A 198 5.94 1.29 -4.44
N GLY A 199 6.48 0.54 -3.47
CA GLY A 199 7.00 1.11 -2.23
C GLY A 199 8.25 1.96 -2.43
N ILE A 200 9.32 1.39 -3.01
CA ILE A 200 10.59 2.11 -3.22
C ILE A 200 10.66 2.74 -4.60
N GLY A 201 10.21 2.02 -5.63
CA GLY A 201 10.26 2.52 -7.01
C GLY A 201 9.42 3.79 -7.21
N ASN A 202 8.15 3.73 -6.77
CA ASN A 202 7.16 4.78 -7.00
C ASN A 202 6.85 5.66 -5.78
N LEU A 203 7.61 5.51 -4.69
CA LEU A 203 7.46 6.32 -3.47
C LEU A 203 6.06 6.28 -2.84
N HIS A 204 5.36 5.15 -2.98
CA HIS A 204 4.11 4.93 -2.27
C HIS A 204 4.38 4.60 -0.80
N ALA A 205 3.95 5.49 0.09
CA ALA A 205 4.22 5.46 1.53
C ALA A 205 3.54 4.31 2.30
N GLU A 206 2.91 3.36 1.62
CA GLU A 206 2.16 2.25 2.20
C GLU A 206 3.07 1.32 3.01
N SER A 207 4.25 0.96 2.49
CA SER A 207 5.26 0.20 3.24
C SER A 207 5.82 1.02 4.42
N PHE A 208 5.99 2.34 4.24
CA PHE A 208 6.46 3.25 5.27
C PHE A 208 5.45 3.32 6.44
N MET A 209 4.17 3.55 6.14
CA MET A 209 3.04 3.47 7.09
C MET A 209 2.99 2.11 7.78
N LEU A 210 3.09 1.02 7.02
CA LEU A 210 2.96 -0.34 7.53
C LEU A 210 4.06 -0.69 8.54
N CYS A 211 5.28 -0.16 8.37
CA CYS A 211 6.35 -0.28 9.37
C CYS A 211 5.87 0.19 10.75
N PHE A 212 5.35 1.41 10.84
CA PHE A 212 4.86 1.99 12.10
C PHE A 212 3.59 1.31 12.61
N ALA A 213 2.68 0.91 11.70
CA ALA A 213 1.51 0.11 12.08
C ALA A 213 1.93 -1.22 12.74
N CYS A 214 2.94 -1.91 12.19
CA CYS A 214 3.45 -3.16 12.74
C CYS A 214 4.14 -2.98 14.10
N ILE A 215 4.88 -1.89 14.30
CA ILE A 215 5.41 -1.53 15.63
C ILE A 215 4.25 -1.33 16.61
N GLY A 216 3.21 -0.59 16.20
CA GLY A 216 1.98 -0.41 16.98
C GLY A 216 1.33 -1.75 17.37
N TRP A 217 1.22 -2.68 16.42
CA TRP A 217 0.66 -4.01 16.68
C TRP A 217 1.50 -4.82 17.66
N LEU A 218 2.82 -4.86 17.52
CA LEU A 218 3.70 -5.53 18.49
C LEU A 218 3.53 -4.97 19.90
N LEU A 219 3.37 -3.65 20.02
CA LEU A 219 3.12 -2.97 21.29
C LEU A 219 1.73 -3.30 21.86
N ILE A 220 0.70 -3.43 21.01
CA ILE A 220 -0.63 -3.95 21.39
C ILE A 220 -0.51 -5.37 21.95
N LEU A 221 0.20 -6.27 21.25
CA LEU A 221 0.43 -7.65 21.69
C LEU A 221 1.21 -7.72 23.01
N ASN A 222 2.09 -6.74 23.26
CA ASN A 222 2.84 -6.59 24.51
C ASN A 222 2.11 -5.72 25.56
N ARG A 223 0.87 -5.32 25.30
CA ARG A 223 0.01 -4.51 26.19
C ARG A 223 0.58 -3.14 26.58
N LYS A 224 1.44 -2.54 25.75
CA LYS A 224 2.04 -1.20 25.91
C LYS A 224 1.15 -0.15 25.24
N THR A 225 -0.03 0.11 25.82
CA THR A 225 -1.15 0.81 25.17
C THR A 225 -0.88 2.25 24.73
N VAL A 226 -0.16 3.04 25.54
CA VAL A 226 0.18 4.43 25.19
C VAL A 226 1.14 4.44 24.00
N LEU A 227 2.22 3.65 24.07
CA LEU A 227 3.19 3.61 22.98
C LEU A 227 2.56 3.02 21.70
N SER A 228 1.65 2.04 21.80
CA SER A 228 0.93 1.58 20.62
C SER A 228 0.02 2.66 20.03
N GLY A 229 -0.61 3.50 20.86
CA GLY A 229 -1.38 4.66 20.41
C GLY A 229 -0.52 5.66 19.64
N PHE A 230 0.67 5.97 20.15
CA PHE A 230 1.67 6.81 19.46
C PHE A 230 2.06 6.27 18.08
N PHE A 231 2.47 5.01 17.99
CA PHE A 231 2.89 4.41 16.71
C PHE A 231 1.72 4.24 15.72
N THR A 232 0.50 4.02 16.22
CA THR A 232 -0.70 4.02 15.38
C THR A 232 -1.01 5.42 14.86
N ALA A 233 -0.87 6.46 15.69
CA ALA A 233 -1.02 7.85 15.28
C ALA A 233 0.02 8.24 14.22
N ILE A 234 1.25 7.73 14.31
CA ILE A 234 2.27 7.91 13.27
C ILE A 234 1.79 7.28 11.96
N ALA A 235 1.34 6.02 11.99
CA ALA A 235 0.85 5.35 10.79
C ALA A 235 -0.31 6.12 10.14
N ILE A 236 -1.27 6.62 10.95
CA ILE A 236 -2.39 7.47 10.50
C ILE A 236 -1.89 8.79 9.90
N GLY A 237 -0.90 9.40 10.54
CA GLY A 237 -0.25 10.62 10.08
C GLY A 237 0.55 10.45 8.78
N ILE A 238 0.81 9.23 8.33
CA ILE A 238 1.39 8.93 7.01
C ILE A 238 0.28 8.66 5.99
N LYS A 239 -0.71 7.84 6.36
CA LYS A 239 -1.85 7.44 5.53
C LYS A 239 -3.03 7.14 6.44
N LEU A 240 -4.24 7.56 6.09
CA LEU A 240 -5.43 7.42 6.95
C LEU A 240 -5.91 5.98 7.17
N LEU A 241 -5.49 5.03 6.31
CA LEU A 241 -5.97 3.64 6.30
C LEU A 241 -5.99 2.95 7.68
N PRO A 242 -5.00 3.11 8.58
CA PRO A 242 -4.98 2.43 9.87
C PRO A 242 -6.12 2.85 10.82
N LEU A 243 -6.80 3.97 10.56
CA LEU A 243 -8.00 4.38 11.31
C LEU A 243 -9.08 3.29 11.28
N LEU A 244 -9.23 2.60 10.15
CA LEU A 244 -10.23 1.52 9.98
C LEU A 244 -10.02 0.37 10.97
N PHE A 245 -8.78 0.16 11.42
CA PHE A 245 -8.41 -0.96 12.29
C PHE A 245 -8.64 -0.69 13.77
N ILE A 246 -8.76 0.58 14.19
CA ILE A 246 -8.84 0.94 15.61
C ILE A 246 -9.92 0.12 16.32
N PRO A 247 -11.18 0.04 15.86
CA PRO A 247 -12.23 -0.67 16.58
C PRO A 247 -11.97 -2.17 16.78
N LEU A 248 -11.20 -2.81 15.89
CA LEU A 248 -10.91 -4.25 15.98
C LEU A 248 -10.01 -4.60 17.17
N PHE A 249 -9.27 -3.62 17.72
CA PHE A 249 -8.44 -3.82 18.91
C PHE A 249 -9.24 -3.83 20.22
N PHE A 250 -10.54 -3.52 20.19
CA PHE A 250 -11.40 -3.43 21.38
C PHE A 250 -11.40 -4.72 22.19
N ASP A 251 -11.82 -5.82 21.59
CA ASP A 251 -11.91 -7.13 22.25
C ASP A 251 -10.54 -7.64 22.73
N TYR A 252 -9.50 -7.39 21.93
CA TYR A 252 -8.15 -7.83 22.26
C TYR A 252 -7.62 -7.09 23.50
N LEU A 253 -7.79 -5.76 23.57
CA LEU A 253 -7.29 -4.92 24.66
C LEU A 253 -8.18 -4.96 25.91
N GLY A 254 -9.50 -5.10 25.72
CA GLY A 254 -10.52 -4.83 26.72
C GLY A 254 -10.75 -3.33 26.93
N LEU A 255 -11.94 -2.95 27.39
CA LEU A 255 -12.43 -1.56 27.44
C LEU A 255 -11.41 -0.56 28.02
N ARG A 256 -10.87 -0.80 29.22
CA ARG A 256 -9.96 0.15 29.89
C ARG A 256 -8.70 0.43 29.07
N LYS A 257 -8.05 -0.62 28.55
CA LYS A 257 -6.81 -0.49 27.77
C LYS A 257 -7.08 0.05 26.37
N PHE A 258 -8.22 -0.31 25.80
CA PHE A 258 -8.70 0.25 24.53
C PHE A 258 -8.91 1.76 24.62
N LEU A 259 -9.59 2.26 25.68
CA LEU A 259 -9.78 3.69 25.88
C LEU A 259 -8.44 4.44 26.01
N VAL A 260 -7.47 3.90 26.76
CA VAL A 260 -6.12 4.48 26.86
C VAL A 260 -5.43 4.52 25.49
N PHE A 261 -5.55 3.45 24.71
CA PHE A 261 -5.03 3.39 23.34
C PHE A 261 -5.68 4.46 22.44
N CYS A 262 -7.01 4.59 22.46
CA CYS A 262 -7.74 5.58 21.68
C CYS A 262 -7.37 7.02 22.08
N ILE A 263 -7.32 7.32 23.38
CA ILE A 263 -6.91 8.64 23.89
C ILE A 263 -5.48 8.95 23.45
N SER A 264 -4.57 7.99 23.59
CA SER A 264 -3.19 8.20 23.16
C SER A 264 -3.09 8.44 21.66
N CYS A 265 -3.79 7.64 20.84
CA CYS A 265 -3.84 7.82 19.40
C CYS A 265 -4.38 9.22 19.05
N PHE A 266 -5.49 9.62 19.66
CA PHE A 266 -6.11 10.92 19.44
C PHE A 266 -5.19 12.09 19.80
N LEU A 267 -4.57 12.08 20.99
CA LEU A 267 -3.68 13.16 21.44
C LEU A 267 -2.47 13.32 20.51
N PHE A 268 -1.85 12.23 20.08
CA PHE A 268 -0.73 12.30 19.15
C PHE A 268 -1.17 12.69 17.73
N SER A 269 -2.34 12.25 17.27
CA SER A 269 -2.90 12.75 16.01
C SER A 269 -3.14 14.26 16.07
N VAL A 270 -3.77 14.77 17.15
CA VAL A 270 -3.95 16.22 17.33
C VAL A 270 -2.61 16.94 17.29
N LEU A 271 -1.58 16.43 17.97
CA LEU A 271 -0.24 17.02 17.93
C LEU A 271 0.34 17.12 16.51
N PHE A 272 0.11 16.12 15.65
CA PHE A 272 0.60 16.13 14.27
C PHE A 272 -0.22 17.03 13.34
N TRP A 273 -1.54 17.11 13.54
CA TRP A 273 -2.43 17.95 12.72
C TRP A 273 -2.43 19.41 13.14
N PHE A 274 -2.18 19.71 14.40
CA PHE A 274 -2.28 21.06 14.96
C PHE A 274 -1.43 22.12 14.22
N PRO A 275 -0.18 21.85 13.79
CA PRO A 275 0.60 22.83 13.04
C PRO A 275 0.02 23.22 11.68
N PHE A 276 -0.90 22.41 11.14
CA PHE A 276 -1.60 22.67 9.88
C PHE A 276 -3.02 23.19 10.08
N TRP A 277 -3.45 23.40 11.32
CA TRP A 277 -4.80 23.85 11.61
C TRP A 277 -5.05 25.25 11.09
N ASP A 278 -6.11 25.38 10.30
CA ASP A 278 -6.65 26.63 9.76
C ASP A 278 -8.17 26.46 9.63
N GLU A 279 -8.92 27.56 9.63
CA GLU A 279 -10.39 27.55 9.52
C GLU A 279 -10.87 26.79 8.27
N SER A 280 -10.18 26.97 7.14
CA SER A 280 -10.54 26.36 5.86
C SER A 280 -9.97 24.94 5.65
N MET A 281 -8.92 24.58 6.39
CA MET A 281 -8.16 23.35 6.19
C MET A 281 -9.02 22.09 6.36
N ALA A 282 -9.86 22.03 7.40
CA ALA A 282 -10.70 20.85 7.65
C ALA A 282 -11.70 20.62 6.51
N THR A 283 -12.35 21.69 6.02
CA THR A 283 -13.31 21.64 4.92
C THR A 283 -12.62 21.22 3.62
N ASN A 284 -11.48 21.81 3.30
CA ASN A 284 -10.70 21.48 2.10
C ASN A 284 -10.23 20.03 2.10
N TYR A 285 -9.76 19.54 3.26
CA TYR A 285 -9.32 18.15 3.41
C TYR A 285 -10.48 17.18 3.25
N LEU A 286 -11.65 17.47 3.83
CA LEU A 286 -12.87 16.67 3.64
C LEU A 286 -13.36 16.67 2.19
N ASN A 287 -13.29 17.81 1.50
CA ASN A 287 -13.61 17.91 0.08
C ASN A 287 -12.75 16.96 -0.75
N THR A 288 -11.43 16.97 -0.53
CA THR A 288 -10.52 16.06 -1.19
C THR A 288 -10.80 14.60 -0.83
N LEU A 289 -11.01 14.26 0.45
CA LEU A 289 -11.33 12.88 0.86
C LEU A 289 -12.62 12.36 0.22
N SER A 290 -13.62 13.21 -0.01
CA SER A 290 -14.89 12.81 -0.61
C SER A 290 -14.73 12.28 -2.05
N LEU A 291 -13.69 12.74 -2.77
CA LEU A 291 -13.42 12.35 -4.17
C LEU A 291 -13.23 10.84 -4.34
N TRP A 292 -12.63 10.17 -3.36
CA TRP A 292 -12.43 8.70 -3.37
C TRP A 292 -13.75 7.92 -3.42
N PHE A 293 -14.84 8.52 -2.94
CA PHE A 293 -16.15 7.89 -2.91
C PHE A 293 -17.02 8.33 -4.08
N THR A 294 -16.90 9.59 -4.53
CA THR A 294 -17.86 10.19 -5.47
C THR A 294 -17.35 10.36 -6.88
N THR A 295 -16.04 10.26 -7.11
CA THR A 295 -15.42 10.68 -8.38
C THR A 295 -14.38 9.70 -8.88
N PHE A 296 -13.49 9.19 -8.03
CA PHE A 296 -12.37 8.36 -8.48
C PHE A 296 -12.82 6.94 -8.77
N GLU A 297 -12.36 6.42 -9.91
CA GLU A 297 -12.60 5.07 -10.39
C GLU A 297 -11.30 4.52 -10.98
N PHE A 298 -10.83 3.41 -10.43
CA PHE A 298 -9.70 2.70 -11.01
C PHE A 298 -9.73 1.25 -10.55
N ASN A 299 -9.80 0.30 -11.50
CA ASN A 299 -9.67 -1.12 -11.19
C ASN A 299 -10.60 -1.64 -10.05
N GLY A 300 -11.77 -1.04 -9.86
CA GLY A 300 -12.74 -1.46 -8.83
C GLY A 300 -13.29 -2.87 -9.08
N SER A 301 -13.58 -3.61 -8.02
CA SER A 301 -14.06 -5.00 -8.14
C SER A 301 -15.60 -5.08 -8.25
N VAL A 302 -16.30 -5.26 -7.12
CA VAL A 302 -17.77 -5.32 -7.07
C VAL A 302 -18.38 -4.02 -7.60
N TYR A 303 -17.72 -2.89 -7.35
CA TYR A 303 -18.13 -1.60 -7.85
C TYR A 303 -18.27 -1.57 -9.39
N ASN A 304 -17.34 -2.16 -10.14
CA ASN A 304 -17.43 -2.16 -11.61
C ASN A 304 -18.63 -2.95 -12.13
N LEU A 305 -19.04 -4.03 -11.43
CA LEU A 305 -20.28 -4.74 -11.74
C LEU A 305 -21.51 -3.87 -11.45
N ILE A 306 -21.54 -3.22 -10.28
CA ILE A 306 -22.62 -2.30 -9.89
C ILE A 306 -22.74 -1.17 -10.89
N ARG A 307 -21.61 -0.59 -11.32
CA ARG A 307 -21.55 0.48 -12.32
C ARG A 307 -22.09 0.02 -13.67
N ALA A 308 -21.70 -1.16 -14.15
CA ALA A 308 -22.21 -1.72 -15.40
C ALA A 308 -23.74 -1.87 -15.36
N ILE A 309 -24.28 -2.45 -14.27
CA ILE A 309 -25.73 -2.55 -14.06
C ILE A 309 -26.39 -1.15 -13.97
N GLY A 310 -25.72 -0.21 -13.31
CA GLY A 310 -26.16 1.17 -13.19
C GLY A 310 -26.30 1.88 -14.54
N TYR A 311 -25.36 1.67 -15.45
CA TYR A 311 -25.45 2.18 -16.82
C TYR A 311 -26.64 1.58 -17.58
N GLU A 312 -26.87 0.27 -17.48
CA GLU A 312 -28.02 -0.38 -18.12
C GLU A 312 -29.37 0.13 -17.60
N ILE A 313 -29.47 0.43 -16.29
CA ILE A 313 -30.74 0.85 -15.67
C ILE A 313 -30.98 2.37 -15.79
N LYS A 314 -29.92 3.19 -15.62
CA LYS A 314 -30.04 4.65 -15.49
C LYS A 314 -29.50 5.43 -16.69
N GLY A 315 -28.68 4.81 -17.55
CA GLY A 315 -28.03 5.45 -18.69
C GLY A 315 -26.84 6.34 -18.34
N TYR A 316 -26.40 6.40 -17.08
CA TYR A 316 -25.26 7.21 -16.64
C TYR A 316 -24.50 6.56 -15.46
N ASN A 317 -23.30 7.08 -15.16
CA ASN A 317 -22.48 6.58 -14.07
C ASN A 317 -23.10 6.87 -12.69
N ILE A 318 -23.45 5.82 -11.95
CA ILE A 318 -24.10 5.92 -10.63
C ILE A 318 -23.12 6.09 -9.46
N ILE A 319 -21.84 6.41 -9.74
CA ILE A 319 -20.78 6.55 -8.73
C ILE A 319 -21.21 7.37 -7.51
N ARG A 320 -21.84 8.53 -7.71
CA ARG A 320 -22.23 9.42 -6.60
C ARG A 320 -23.23 8.75 -5.65
N SER A 321 -24.19 8.02 -6.21
CA SER A 321 -25.19 7.29 -5.43
C SER A 321 -24.57 6.12 -4.67
N VAL A 322 -23.67 5.38 -5.31
CA VAL A 322 -22.96 4.25 -4.67
C VAL A 322 -22.03 4.77 -3.57
N GLY A 323 -21.27 5.82 -3.88
CA GLY A 323 -20.34 6.48 -2.97
C GLY A 323 -20.96 7.03 -1.69
N GLN A 324 -22.23 7.44 -1.72
CA GLN A 324 -22.97 7.84 -0.52
C GLN A 324 -23.26 6.66 0.42
N VAL A 325 -23.39 5.44 -0.11
CA VAL A 325 -23.73 4.25 0.66
C VAL A 325 -22.48 3.49 1.13
N THR A 326 -21.40 3.51 0.34
CA THR A 326 -20.16 2.77 0.63
C THR A 326 -19.60 3.02 2.04
N PRO A 327 -19.49 4.27 2.57
CA PRO A 327 -19.01 4.50 3.93
C PRO A 327 -19.83 3.80 5.01
N PHE A 328 -21.16 3.70 4.83
CA PHE A 328 -22.02 2.98 5.77
C PHE A 328 -21.78 1.47 5.70
N ILE A 329 -21.59 0.90 4.50
CA ILE A 329 -21.22 -0.51 4.35
C ILE A 329 -19.90 -0.79 5.08
N VAL A 330 -18.88 0.05 4.86
CA VAL A 330 -17.59 -0.06 5.55
C VAL A 330 -17.75 0.06 7.07
N LEU A 331 -18.55 1.01 7.55
CA LEU A 331 -18.84 1.16 8.97
C LEU A 331 -19.48 -0.12 9.55
N PHE A 332 -20.50 -0.68 8.89
CA PHE A 332 -21.13 -1.92 9.34
C PHE A 332 -20.16 -3.11 9.31
N MET A 333 -19.26 -3.17 8.33
CA MET A 333 -18.19 -4.17 8.31
C MET A 333 -17.22 -4.02 9.48
N VAL A 334 -16.79 -2.79 9.79
CA VAL A 334 -15.92 -2.50 10.94
C VAL A 334 -16.60 -2.91 12.23
N LEU A 335 -17.84 -2.49 12.47
CA LEU A 335 -18.59 -2.83 13.68
C LEU A 335 -18.85 -4.34 13.79
N GLY A 336 -19.27 -4.97 12.68
CA GLY A 336 -19.50 -6.41 12.62
C GLY A 336 -18.25 -7.22 12.96
N LEU A 337 -17.11 -6.90 12.34
CA LEU A 337 -15.84 -7.58 12.61
C LEU A 337 -15.27 -7.25 13.99
N SER A 338 -15.59 -6.09 14.57
CA SER A 338 -15.11 -5.69 15.90
C SER A 338 -15.88 -6.33 17.04
N PHE A 339 -17.21 -6.46 16.90
CA PHE A 339 -18.11 -6.83 18.01
C PHE A 339 -18.83 -8.17 17.86
N LEU A 340 -19.01 -8.68 16.63
CA LEU A 340 -19.64 -10.00 16.42
C LEU A 340 -18.61 -11.13 16.39
N ARG A 341 -17.33 -10.80 16.25
CA ARG A 341 -16.23 -11.76 16.19
C ARG A 341 -15.37 -11.63 17.44
N SER A 342 -15.01 -12.76 18.05
CA SER A 342 -14.06 -12.77 19.18
C SER A 342 -12.65 -12.49 18.67
N ASN A 343 -12.20 -11.23 18.70
CA ASN A 343 -10.82 -10.86 18.36
C ASN A 343 -9.89 -10.98 19.58
N ARG A 344 -10.05 -12.03 20.38
CA ARG A 344 -9.38 -12.20 21.68
C ARG A 344 -7.98 -12.81 21.56
N SER A 345 -7.75 -13.60 20.51
CA SER A 345 -6.41 -14.12 20.19
C SER A 345 -5.72 -13.27 19.11
N PRO A 346 -4.37 -13.24 19.05
CA PRO A 346 -3.65 -12.55 17.98
C PRO A 346 -4.05 -13.05 16.59
N ASN A 347 -4.21 -14.36 16.41
CA ASN A 347 -4.57 -14.95 15.12
C ASN A 347 -5.96 -14.50 14.63
N GLU A 348 -6.95 -14.43 15.51
CA GLU A 348 -8.28 -13.92 15.16
C GLU A 348 -8.23 -12.42 14.83
N LEU A 349 -7.48 -11.64 15.62
CA LEU A 349 -7.31 -10.21 15.40
C LEU A 349 -6.73 -9.93 14.00
N PHE A 350 -5.61 -10.56 13.63
CA PHE A 350 -4.99 -10.35 12.32
C PHE A 350 -5.87 -10.83 11.15
N LYS A 351 -6.64 -11.92 11.34
CA LYS A 351 -7.67 -12.32 10.36
C LYS A 351 -8.78 -11.29 10.23
N GLY A 352 -9.19 -10.66 11.33
CA GLY A 352 -10.12 -9.53 11.32
C GLY A 352 -9.58 -8.34 10.51
N LEU A 353 -8.32 -7.95 10.75
CA LEU A 353 -7.65 -6.89 9.99
C LEU A 353 -7.61 -7.22 8.49
N LEU A 354 -7.24 -8.45 8.13
CA LEU A 354 -7.20 -8.93 6.75
C LEU A 354 -8.57 -8.83 6.09
N PHE A 355 -9.60 -9.40 6.69
CA PHE A 355 -10.93 -9.44 6.06
C PHE A 355 -11.60 -8.08 5.99
N LEU A 356 -11.37 -7.21 6.97
CA LEU A 356 -11.82 -5.83 6.89
C LEU A 356 -11.20 -5.14 5.67
N LEU A 357 -9.88 -5.23 5.52
CA LEU A 357 -9.18 -4.56 4.43
C LEU A 357 -9.54 -5.16 3.05
N SER A 358 -9.65 -6.48 2.95
CA SER A 358 -10.10 -7.14 1.72
C SER A 358 -11.51 -6.74 1.33
N GLY A 359 -12.44 -6.76 2.29
CA GLY A 359 -13.81 -6.37 2.00
C GLY A 359 -13.93 -4.90 1.62
N TYR A 360 -13.15 -4.00 2.26
CA TYR A 360 -13.03 -2.61 1.84
C TYR A 360 -12.58 -2.49 0.38
N PHE A 361 -11.49 -3.17 -0.02
CA PHE A 361 -11.01 -3.10 -1.40
C PHE A 361 -11.89 -3.83 -2.41
N PHE A 362 -12.64 -4.87 -2.02
CA PHE A 362 -13.61 -5.52 -2.90
C PHE A 362 -14.78 -4.61 -3.28
N ILE A 363 -15.19 -3.69 -2.39
CA ILE A 363 -16.29 -2.75 -2.66
C ILE A 363 -15.81 -1.35 -3.08
N ALA A 364 -14.52 -1.07 -3.00
CA ALA A 364 -13.96 0.22 -3.37
C ALA A 364 -14.14 0.52 -4.87
N THR A 365 -14.38 1.79 -5.19
CA THR A 365 -14.43 2.30 -6.57
C THR A 365 -13.04 2.35 -7.20
N THR A 366 -12.02 2.50 -6.35
CA THR A 366 -10.61 2.70 -6.71
C THR A 366 -9.74 1.72 -5.95
N VAL A 367 -9.04 0.84 -6.68
CA VAL A 367 -8.06 -0.12 -6.17
C VAL A 367 -6.76 0.05 -6.96
N HIS A 368 -5.95 1.04 -6.55
CA HIS A 368 -4.61 1.20 -7.10
C HIS A 368 -3.67 0.09 -6.61
N PRO A 369 -2.64 -0.29 -7.40
CA PRO A 369 -1.75 -1.41 -7.06
C PRO A 369 -1.11 -1.28 -5.68
N TRP A 370 -0.63 -0.08 -5.32
CA TRP A 370 0.02 0.15 -4.04
C TRP A 370 -0.89 -0.05 -2.82
N TYR A 371 -2.22 0.03 -2.95
CA TYR A 371 -3.16 -0.25 -1.85
C TYR A 371 -3.05 -1.68 -1.32
N LEU A 372 -2.61 -2.62 -2.16
CA LEU A 372 -2.49 -4.03 -1.79
C LEU A 372 -1.24 -4.33 -0.96
N LEU A 373 -0.26 -3.43 -0.84
CA LEU A 373 0.95 -3.65 -0.02
C LEU A 373 0.57 -4.06 1.40
N PHE A 374 -0.34 -3.31 2.03
CA PHE A 374 -0.81 -3.63 3.37
C PHE A 374 -1.48 -5.00 3.44
N LEU A 375 -2.28 -5.33 2.41
CA LEU A 375 -3.01 -6.58 2.34
C LEU A 375 -2.09 -7.78 2.12
N VAL A 376 -1.03 -7.65 1.33
CA VAL A 376 0.02 -8.67 1.14
C VAL A 376 0.64 -9.03 2.49
N PHE A 377 1.02 -8.04 3.29
CA PHE A 377 1.61 -8.33 4.60
C PHE A 377 0.64 -9.03 5.54
N LEU A 378 -0.61 -8.58 5.60
CA LEU A 378 -1.65 -9.26 6.36
C LEU A 378 -1.86 -10.69 5.86
N GLY A 379 -1.77 -10.94 4.55
CA GLY A 379 -1.79 -12.29 3.97
C GLY A 379 -0.66 -13.17 4.50
N VAL A 380 0.58 -12.66 4.52
CA VAL A 380 1.73 -13.36 5.10
C VAL A 380 1.52 -13.69 6.58
N VAL A 381 1.04 -12.73 7.36
CA VAL A 381 0.81 -12.86 8.81
C VAL A 381 -0.37 -13.78 9.15
N THR A 382 -1.36 -13.90 8.26
CA THR A 382 -2.54 -14.75 8.47
C THR A 382 -2.49 -16.06 7.70
N GLN A 383 -1.41 -16.26 6.92
CA GLN A 383 -1.18 -17.38 6.01
C GLN A 383 -2.21 -17.50 4.87
N PHE A 384 -3.02 -16.47 4.61
CA PHE A 384 -3.86 -16.40 3.42
C PHE A 384 -3.03 -15.98 2.20
N VAL A 385 -3.20 -16.69 1.10
CA VAL A 385 -2.43 -16.55 -0.14
C VAL A 385 -3.14 -15.68 -1.17
N TYR A 386 -4.47 -15.52 -1.11
CA TYR A 386 -5.17 -14.67 -2.09
C TYR A 386 -4.63 -13.22 -2.17
N PRO A 387 -4.08 -12.58 -1.11
CA PRO A 387 -3.42 -11.27 -1.27
C PRO A 387 -2.15 -11.34 -2.11
N LEU A 388 -1.41 -12.44 -2.04
CA LEU A 388 -0.24 -12.68 -2.90
C LEU A 388 -0.68 -12.87 -4.36
N VAL A 389 -1.76 -13.63 -4.59
CA VAL A 389 -2.38 -13.77 -5.92
C VAL A 389 -2.81 -12.41 -6.44
N TRP A 390 -3.49 -11.61 -5.61
CA TRP A 390 -3.93 -10.26 -5.97
C TRP A 390 -2.73 -9.37 -6.34
N SER A 391 -1.65 -9.43 -5.57
CA SER A 391 -0.42 -8.67 -5.89
C SER A 391 0.23 -9.07 -7.20
N ALA A 392 0.01 -10.30 -7.68
CA ALA A 392 0.52 -10.76 -8.96
C ALA A 392 -0.34 -10.28 -10.13
N VAL A 393 -1.67 -10.37 -10.01
CA VAL A 393 -2.58 -10.01 -11.09
C VAL A 393 -2.89 -8.52 -11.15
N VAL A 394 -2.61 -7.74 -10.09
CA VAL A 394 -2.90 -6.29 -10.08
C VAL A 394 -2.08 -5.52 -11.10
N PHE A 395 -0.91 -6.02 -11.53
CA PHE A 395 -0.14 -5.41 -12.62
C PHE A 395 -0.93 -5.34 -13.93
N TRP A 396 -1.95 -6.21 -14.12
CA TRP A 396 -2.81 -6.16 -15.29
C TRP A 396 -3.68 -4.89 -15.32
N SER A 397 -3.88 -4.22 -14.18
CA SER A 397 -4.56 -2.94 -14.12
C SER A 397 -3.78 -1.80 -14.80
N TYR A 398 -2.49 -1.97 -15.08
CA TYR A 398 -1.75 -1.00 -15.88
C TYR A 398 -2.22 -0.98 -17.34
N LEU A 399 -2.99 -1.97 -17.81
CA LEU A 399 -3.54 -2.01 -19.18
C LEU A 399 -4.49 -0.84 -19.45
N TYR A 400 -5.09 -0.27 -18.40
CA TYR A 400 -5.93 0.92 -18.51
C TYR A 400 -5.17 2.17 -18.99
N TYR A 401 -3.84 2.19 -18.86
CA TYR A 401 -3.01 3.29 -19.36
C TYR A 401 -2.56 3.10 -20.81
N ASN A 402 -2.82 1.95 -21.43
CA ASN A 402 -2.43 1.66 -22.80
C ASN A 402 -3.65 1.63 -23.73
N ALA A 403 -3.77 2.66 -24.57
CA ALA A 403 -4.89 2.80 -25.53
C ALA A 403 -5.01 1.62 -26.51
N SER A 404 -3.90 0.90 -26.78
CA SER A 404 -3.89 -0.25 -27.71
C SER A 404 -4.65 -1.46 -27.16
N PHE A 405 -4.91 -1.52 -25.86
CA PHE A 405 -5.55 -2.65 -25.19
C PHE A 405 -6.96 -2.37 -24.70
N GLU A 406 -7.54 -1.21 -25.03
CA GLU A 406 -8.86 -0.78 -24.54
C GLU A 406 -9.94 -1.87 -24.72
N SER A 407 -9.96 -2.53 -25.88
CA SER A 407 -10.90 -3.61 -26.22
C SER A 407 -10.75 -4.90 -25.38
N PHE A 408 -9.59 -5.13 -24.76
CA PHE A 408 -9.32 -6.32 -23.94
C PHE A 408 -9.33 -6.03 -22.44
N THR A 409 -9.37 -4.77 -22.02
CA THR A 409 -9.28 -4.34 -20.61
C THR A 409 -10.26 -5.09 -19.70
N LEU A 410 -11.51 -5.27 -20.13
CA LEU A 410 -12.54 -5.97 -19.36
C LEU A 410 -12.20 -7.45 -19.14
N PHE A 411 -11.68 -8.14 -20.15
CA PHE A 411 -11.32 -9.56 -20.06
C PHE A 411 -10.21 -9.76 -19.02
N TRP A 412 -9.13 -8.97 -19.11
CA TRP A 412 -8.02 -9.03 -18.16
C TRP A 412 -8.45 -8.63 -16.76
N HIS A 413 -9.26 -7.59 -16.63
CA HIS A 413 -9.78 -7.14 -15.35
C HIS A 413 -10.61 -8.21 -14.63
N TRP A 414 -11.59 -8.83 -15.31
CA TRP A 414 -12.38 -9.90 -14.72
C TRP A 414 -11.58 -11.18 -14.51
N GLY A 415 -10.65 -11.50 -15.42
CA GLY A 415 -9.71 -12.61 -15.25
C GLY A 415 -8.87 -12.47 -13.97
N ALA A 416 -8.34 -11.27 -13.69
CA ALA A 416 -7.62 -10.97 -12.47
C ALA A 416 -8.49 -11.23 -11.23
N TYR A 417 -9.70 -10.66 -11.20
CA TYR A 417 -10.60 -10.83 -10.04
C TYR A 417 -11.11 -12.25 -9.87
N LEU A 418 -11.34 -13.02 -10.95
CA LEU A 418 -11.70 -14.43 -10.87
C LEU A 418 -10.60 -15.26 -10.18
N LEU A 419 -9.33 -14.98 -10.46
CA LEU A 419 -8.21 -15.64 -9.78
C LEU A 419 -8.17 -15.29 -8.29
N VAL A 420 -8.39 -14.01 -7.95
CA VAL A 420 -8.41 -13.53 -6.56
C VAL A 420 -9.58 -14.13 -5.79
N TYR A 421 -10.80 -14.03 -6.29
CA TYR A 421 -11.99 -14.59 -5.64
C TYR A 421 -11.96 -16.11 -5.60
N GLY A 422 -11.47 -16.78 -6.64
CA GLY A 422 -11.30 -18.23 -6.66
C GLY A 422 -10.38 -18.70 -5.53
N CYS A 423 -9.22 -18.04 -5.35
CA CYS A 423 -8.31 -18.32 -4.25
C CYS A 423 -8.94 -17.97 -2.88
N PHE A 424 -9.57 -16.80 -2.76
CA PHE A 424 -10.24 -16.37 -1.53
C PHE A 424 -11.33 -17.35 -1.09
N ILE A 425 -12.26 -17.72 -1.99
CA ILE A 425 -13.36 -18.65 -1.70
C ILE A 425 -12.81 -20.03 -1.31
N TRP A 426 -11.78 -20.50 -2.02
CA TRP A 426 -11.10 -21.74 -1.68
C TRP A 426 -10.53 -21.69 -0.25
N GLU A 427 -9.80 -20.63 0.10
CA GLU A 427 -9.16 -20.50 1.42
C GLU A 427 -10.17 -20.31 2.56
N ILE A 428 -11.30 -19.66 2.30
CA ILE A 428 -12.42 -19.58 3.25
C ILE A 428 -13.04 -20.97 3.47
N SER A 429 -13.12 -21.79 2.42
CA SER A 429 -13.79 -23.10 2.46
C SER A 429 -12.89 -24.24 2.99
N LYS A 430 -11.59 -24.21 2.67
CA LYS A 430 -10.63 -25.28 2.94
C LYS A 430 -9.54 -24.91 3.95
N GLY A 431 -9.43 -23.63 4.30
CA GLY A 431 -8.40 -23.09 5.18
C GLY A 431 -7.25 -22.42 4.40
N PRO A 432 -6.36 -21.68 5.09
CA PRO A 432 -5.30 -20.91 4.43
C PRO A 432 -4.25 -21.79 3.73
N LEU A 433 -3.77 -21.38 2.55
CA LEU A 433 -2.76 -22.09 1.75
C LEU A 433 -1.32 -21.81 2.19
N GLY A 434 -1.07 -20.80 3.02
CA GLY A 434 0.25 -20.24 3.26
C GLY A 434 1.27 -21.26 3.80
N GLU A 435 0.86 -22.18 4.65
CA GLU A 435 1.75 -23.25 5.14
C GLU A 435 2.15 -24.24 4.05
N HIS A 436 1.29 -24.39 3.04
CA HIS A 436 1.50 -25.31 1.94
C HIS A 436 2.32 -24.65 0.83
N ILE A 437 2.24 -23.33 0.65
CA ILE A 437 2.94 -22.63 -0.44
C ILE A 437 4.47 -22.75 -0.34
N GLN A 438 5.00 -23.10 0.83
CA GLN A 438 6.43 -23.32 1.08
C GLN A 438 6.85 -24.79 0.84
N LYS A 439 5.91 -25.73 0.77
CA LYS A 439 6.20 -27.16 0.67
C LYS A 439 6.69 -27.53 -0.74
N PRO A 440 7.74 -28.35 -0.89
CA PRO A 440 8.22 -28.80 -2.20
C PRO A 440 7.17 -29.51 -3.06
N HIS A 441 6.14 -30.09 -2.46
CA HIS A 441 5.11 -30.90 -3.12
C HIS A 441 3.71 -30.25 -3.13
N PHE A 442 3.62 -28.92 -3.11
CA PHE A 442 2.33 -28.20 -3.07
C PHE A 442 1.30 -28.60 -4.14
N LEU A 443 1.73 -28.95 -5.36
CA LEU A 443 0.81 -29.39 -6.41
C LEU A 443 0.33 -30.85 -6.26
N ARG A 444 0.77 -31.54 -5.22
CA ARG A 444 0.46 -32.95 -4.94
C ARG A 444 -0.34 -33.15 -3.64
N SER A 445 -0.74 -32.07 -2.97
CA SER A 445 -1.46 -32.10 -1.69
C SER A 445 -2.96 -31.96 -1.86
#